data_AF-A0A7C5FF61-F1
#
_entry.id   AF-A0A7C5FF61-F1
#
_cell.length_a   1.000
_cell.length_b   1.000
_cell.length_c   1.000
_cell.angle_alpha   90.00
_cell.angle_beta   90.00
_cell.angle_gamma   90.00
#
_symmetry.space_group_name_H-M   'P 1'
#
loop_
_entity.id
_entity.type
_entity.pdbx_description
1 polymer ?
#
loop_
_entity_poly.entity_id
_entity_poly.type
_entity_poly.pdbx_seq_one_letter_code
_entity_poly.pdbx_strand_id
1 'polypeptide(L)'
;KKVHVNSEFKNLMLGEQKEIHHINNKIYITPLQQNKVYIYAQDEVAEKYTLDFGKYNLPEGIFPDDFTREDKIKKLMTSNYIYFISNFCETDNYLLFTSIVNNKLIYFLYNKHDNATFCTSRIVDDILNIGFTNCFTTDNNYIYGIFDSYHIELVKQYIKNTKLKAIIKKMNSFSNSIVIKYKLKNE
;
A
#
# COMPACT_ATOMS: atom_id res chain seq x y z
N LYS A 1 21.39 -13.64 17.09
CA LYS A 1 20.87 -14.79 16.29
C LYS A 1 21.16 -14.46 14.82
N LYS A 2 22.02 -15.20 14.11
CA LYS A 2 22.27 -14.95 12.68
C LYS A 2 21.09 -15.53 11.89
N VAL A 3 20.35 -14.70 11.17
CA VAL A 3 19.26 -15.14 10.29
C VAL A 3 19.91 -15.79 9.07
N HIS A 4 19.61 -17.07 8.82
CA HIS A 4 19.99 -17.72 7.57
C HIS A 4 18.99 -17.31 6.50
N VAL A 5 19.46 -16.50 5.56
CA VAL A 5 18.67 -16.04 4.44
C VAL A 5 18.88 -17.02 3.28
N ASN A 6 17.83 -17.79 2.92
CA ASN A 6 17.82 -18.71 1.79
C ASN A 6 18.23 -17.97 0.48
N SER A 7 18.91 -18.66 -0.43
CA SER A 7 19.28 -18.18 -1.77
C SER A 7 18.09 -17.61 -2.57
N GLU A 8 16.88 -18.13 -2.41
CA GLU A 8 15.68 -17.57 -3.05
C GLU A 8 15.36 -16.16 -2.53
N PHE A 9 15.41 -15.97 -1.22
CA PHE A 9 15.28 -14.64 -0.62
C PHE A 9 16.40 -13.72 -1.13
N LYS A 10 17.65 -14.19 -1.24
CA LYS A 10 18.73 -13.39 -1.83
C LYS A 10 18.41 -12.96 -3.26
N ASN A 11 17.88 -13.85 -4.11
CA ASN A 11 17.54 -13.52 -5.49
C ASN A 11 16.40 -12.48 -5.59
N LEU A 12 15.36 -12.61 -4.76
CA LEU A 12 14.33 -11.57 -4.59
C LEU A 12 14.91 -10.25 -4.04
N MET A 13 15.96 -10.33 -3.22
CA MET A 13 16.57 -9.15 -2.61
C MET A 13 17.56 -8.42 -3.53
N LEU A 14 18.17 -9.10 -4.51
CA LEU A 14 19.35 -8.61 -5.23
C LEU A 14 19.09 -7.96 -6.59
N GLY A 15 17.89 -8.02 -7.16
CA GLY A 15 17.66 -7.55 -8.54
C GLY A 15 16.80 -6.29 -8.72
N GLU A 16 15.78 -6.10 -7.89
CA GLU A 16 14.70 -5.15 -8.20
C GLU A 16 14.30 -4.30 -6.98
N GLN A 17 13.86 -3.06 -7.25
CA GLN A 17 13.19 -2.24 -6.24
C GLN A 17 11.98 -3.02 -5.70
N LYS A 18 11.72 -2.91 -4.41
CA LYS A 18 10.63 -3.62 -3.75
C LYS A 18 10.16 -2.81 -2.56
N GLU A 19 8.91 -2.99 -2.20
CA GLU A 19 8.42 -2.54 -0.90
C GLU A 19 8.33 -3.71 0.06
N ILE A 20 8.66 -3.43 1.31
CA ILE A 20 8.61 -4.40 2.41
C ILE A 20 7.58 -3.86 3.41
N HIS A 21 6.53 -4.64 3.65
CA HIS A 21 5.43 -4.24 4.52
C HIS A 21 5.42 -5.13 5.76
N HIS A 22 5.41 -4.52 6.94
CA HIS A 22 5.32 -5.24 8.22
C HIS A 22 3.88 -5.14 8.74
N ILE A 23 3.12 -6.23 8.63
CA ILE A 23 1.67 -6.24 8.90
C ILE A 23 1.34 -7.47 9.75
N ASN A 24 0.75 -7.30 10.94
CA ASN A 24 0.38 -8.42 11.82
C ASN A 24 1.52 -9.42 12.09
N ASN A 25 2.73 -8.91 12.39
CA ASN A 25 3.95 -9.70 12.58
C ASN A 25 4.36 -10.56 11.36
N LYS A 26 3.80 -10.29 10.19
CA LYS A 26 4.17 -10.90 8.91
C LYS A 26 4.91 -9.87 8.07
N ILE A 27 5.83 -10.34 7.24
CA ILE A 27 6.57 -9.52 6.30
C ILE A 27 6.03 -9.83 4.91
N TYR A 28 5.53 -8.81 4.22
CA TYR A 28 5.11 -8.92 2.83
C TYR A 28 6.13 -8.22 1.95
N ILE A 29 6.38 -8.79 0.78
CA ILE A 29 7.32 -8.27 -0.19
C ILE A 29 6.55 -8.05 -1.49
N THR A 30 6.56 -6.83 -2.00
CA THR A 30 5.97 -6.47 -3.29
C THR A 30 7.08 -5.99 -4.23
N PRO A 31 7.62 -6.87 -5.09
CA PRO A 31 8.60 -6.48 -6.09
C PRO A 31 8.00 -5.48 -7.07
N LEU A 32 8.82 -4.51 -7.52
CA LEU A 32 8.46 -3.65 -8.63
C LEU A 32 8.31 -4.51 -9.89
N GLN A 33 7.41 -4.12 -10.80
CA GLN A 33 7.20 -4.73 -12.12
C GLN A 33 6.68 -6.18 -12.08
N GLN A 34 6.35 -6.70 -10.89
CA GLN A 34 5.70 -7.99 -10.72
C GLN A 34 4.33 -7.79 -10.12
N ASN A 35 3.32 -8.44 -10.71
CA ASN A 35 1.97 -8.46 -10.14
C ASN A 35 1.84 -9.53 -9.06
N LYS A 36 2.84 -9.62 -8.18
CA LYS A 36 2.95 -10.67 -7.16
C LYS A 36 3.20 -10.06 -5.80
N VAL A 37 2.59 -10.67 -4.79
CA VAL A 37 2.85 -10.40 -3.38
C VAL A 37 3.42 -11.67 -2.77
N TYR A 38 4.59 -11.55 -2.17
CA TYR A 38 5.22 -12.64 -1.44
C TYR A 38 5.08 -12.41 0.05
N ILE A 39 5.09 -13.50 0.81
CA ILE A 39 5.14 -13.47 2.27
C ILE A 39 6.43 -14.16 2.73
N TYR A 40 7.12 -13.53 3.69
CA TYR A 40 8.20 -14.17 4.42
C TYR A 40 7.65 -14.68 5.75
N ALA A 41 7.62 -16.00 5.91
CA ALA A 41 7.16 -16.69 7.10
C ALA A 41 7.94 -18.00 7.28
N GLN A 42 8.21 -18.38 8.53
CA GLN A 42 8.92 -19.63 8.85
C GLN A 42 10.27 -19.79 8.12
N ASP A 43 11.01 -18.69 7.97
CA ASP A 43 12.30 -18.63 7.27
C ASP A 43 12.27 -18.94 5.76
N GLU A 44 11.08 -18.89 5.15
CA GLU A 44 10.87 -19.10 3.71
C GLU A 44 10.14 -17.91 3.07
N VAL A 45 10.35 -17.71 1.76
CA VAL A 45 9.55 -16.79 0.93
C VAL A 45 8.60 -17.62 0.10
N ALA A 46 7.31 -17.38 0.26
CA ALA A 46 6.29 -18.00 -0.58
C ALA A 46 5.52 -16.93 -1.35
N GLU A 47 5.14 -17.24 -2.58
CA GLU A 47 4.12 -16.45 -3.28
C GLU A 47 2.81 -16.57 -2.50
N LYS A 48 2.19 -15.43 -2.21
CA LYS A 48 0.90 -15.39 -1.52
C LYS A 48 -0.24 -14.95 -2.43
N TYR A 49 0.02 -13.95 -3.28
CA TYR A 49 -0.96 -13.46 -4.24
C TYR A 49 -0.30 -13.26 -5.60
N THR A 50 -1.03 -13.65 -6.65
CA THR A 50 -0.84 -13.16 -8.01
C THR A 50 -2.04 -12.28 -8.34
N LEU A 51 -1.77 -11.06 -8.79
CA LEU A 51 -2.78 -10.05 -9.13
C LEU A 51 -2.91 -9.98 -10.65
N ASP A 52 -4.14 -10.06 -11.15
CA ASP A 52 -4.43 -9.87 -12.57
C ASP A 52 -5.14 -8.54 -12.78
N PHE A 53 -4.46 -7.62 -13.46
CA PHE A 53 -5.00 -6.31 -13.83
C PHE A 53 -5.49 -6.26 -15.29
N GLY A 54 -5.61 -7.42 -15.95
CA GLY A 54 -6.02 -7.55 -17.34
C GLY A 54 -5.15 -6.73 -18.28
N LYS A 55 -5.76 -5.82 -19.04
CA LYS A 55 -5.05 -4.93 -19.99
C LYS A 55 -4.04 -3.97 -19.35
N TYR A 56 -4.07 -3.82 -18.02
CA TYR A 56 -3.15 -2.97 -17.27
C TYR A 56 -1.94 -3.75 -16.72
N ASN A 57 -1.85 -5.06 -16.95
CA ASN A 57 -0.66 -5.83 -16.63
C ASN A 57 0.55 -5.31 -17.41
N LEU A 58 1.71 -5.29 -16.76
CA LEU A 58 2.97 -4.97 -17.43
C LEU A 58 3.32 -6.09 -18.42
N PRO A 59 3.47 -5.81 -19.74
CA PRO A 59 3.84 -6.81 -20.71
C PRO A 59 5.26 -7.32 -20.51
N GLU A 60 5.49 -8.60 -20.79
CA GLU A 60 6.84 -9.15 -20.88
C GLU A 60 7.63 -8.45 -22.01
N GLY A 61 8.91 -8.19 -21.76
CA GLY A 61 9.78 -7.55 -22.75
C GLY A 61 9.46 -6.07 -23.06
N ILE A 62 8.66 -5.39 -22.23
CA ILE A 62 8.37 -3.96 -22.42
C ILE A 62 9.63 -3.07 -22.36
N PHE A 63 10.68 -3.53 -21.67
CA PHE A 63 11.95 -2.82 -21.57
C PHE A 63 12.99 -3.48 -22.47
N PRO A 64 13.50 -2.76 -23.48
CA PRO A 64 14.73 -3.13 -24.16
C PRO A 64 15.89 -3.33 -23.19
N ASP A 65 16.84 -4.21 -23.54
CA ASP A 65 18.00 -4.53 -22.70
C ASP A 65 18.91 -3.33 -22.43
N ASP A 66 18.90 -2.34 -23.32
CA ASP A 66 19.68 -1.11 -23.24
C ASP A 66 19.01 0.01 -22.42
N PHE A 67 17.76 -0.19 -21.97
CA PHE A 67 17.08 0.81 -21.15
C PHE A 67 17.78 1.02 -19.81
N THR A 68 18.15 2.27 -19.54
CA THR A 68 18.60 2.66 -18.21
C THR A 68 17.44 2.60 -17.21
N ARG A 69 17.76 2.65 -15.90
CA ARG A 69 16.73 2.73 -14.86
C ARG A 69 15.81 3.95 -15.05
N GLU A 70 16.36 5.08 -15.46
CA GLU A 70 15.59 6.31 -15.69
C GLU A 70 14.63 6.16 -16.86
N ASP A 71 15.05 5.49 -17.95
CA ASP A 71 14.20 5.20 -19.10
C ASP A 71 13.02 4.30 -18.71
N LYS A 72 13.28 3.25 -17.90
CA LYS A 72 12.24 2.36 -17.37
C LYS A 72 11.22 3.14 -16.56
N ILE A 73 11.67 3.99 -15.63
CA ILE A 73 10.78 4.83 -14.80
C ILE A 73 9.96 5.77 -15.68
N LYS A 74 10.60 6.48 -16.63
CA LYS A 74 9.91 7.40 -17.53
C LYS A 74 8.85 6.70 -18.39
N LYS A 75 9.17 5.52 -18.92
CA LYS A 75 8.22 4.69 -19.67
C LYS A 75 7.05 4.25 -18.80
N LEU A 76 7.31 3.79 -17.58
CA LEU A 76 6.27 3.38 -16.63
C LEU A 76 5.35 4.54 -16.24
N MET A 77 5.91 5.71 -15.91
CA MET A 77 5.17 6.92 -15.53
C MET A 77 4.25 7.46 -16.64
N THR A 78 4.56 7.17 -17.90
CA THR A 78 3.77 7.58 -19.07
C THR A 78 2.89 6.48 -19.64
N SER A 79 2.99 5.26 -19.10
CA SER A 79 2.19 4.12 -19.51
C SER A 79 0.89 4.03 -18.71
N ASN A 80 0.01 3.14 -19.14
CA ASN A 80 -1.18 2.77 -18.39
C ASN A 80 -0.96 1.51 -17.54
N TYR A 81 0.27 0.97 -17.48
CA TYR A 81 0.52 -0.28 -16.78
C TYR A 81 0.64 -0.08 -15.29
N ILE A 82 0.18 -1.07 -14.54
CA ILE A 82 0.42 -1.19 -13.11
C ILE A 82 1.78 -1.85 -12.95
N TYR A 83 2.70 -1.15 -12.29
CA TYR A 83 4.09 -1.58 -12.19
C TYR A 83 4.63 -1.56 -10.76
N PHE A 84 3.80 -1.19 -9.79
CA PHE A 84 4.16 -1.27 -8.38
C PHE A 84 2.93 -1.45 -7.51
N ILE A 85 3.11 -2.12 -6.38
CA ILE A 85 2.12 -2.29 -5.33
C ILE A 85 2.69 -1.59 -4.10
N SER A 86 2.01 -0.54 -3.65
CA SER A 86 2.37 0.22 -2.46
C SER A 86 1.24 0.28 -1.45
N ASN A 87 1.53 0.65 -0.21
CA ASN A 87 0.56 0.69 0.89
C ASN A 87 -0.23 -0.63 1.01
N PHE A 88 0.46 -1.76 0.80
CA PHE A 88 -0.17 -3.07 0.88
C PHE A 88 -0.63 -3.32 2.31
N CYS A 89 -1.85 -3.83 2.43
CA CYS A 89 -2.56 -3.94 3.68
C CYS A 89 -3.48 -5.16 3.59
N GLU A 90 -3.38 -6.07 4.55
CA GLU A 90 -4.21 -7.28 4.57
C GLU A 90 -4.90 -7.43 5.92
N THR A 91 -6.22 -7.57 5.88
CA THR A 91 -7.10 -7.93 7.00
C THR A 91 -7.68 -9.32 6.76
N ASP A 92 -8.47 -9.84 7.70
CA ASP A 92 -9.18 -11.11 7.49
C ASP A 92 -10.19 -11.02 6.34
N ASN A 93 -10.81 -9.84 6.16
CA ASN A 93 -11.87 -9.63 5.17
C ASN A 93 -11.40 -8.94 3.88
N TYR A 94 -10.27 -8.24 3.88
CA TYR A 94 -9.87 -7.38 2.75
C TYR A 94 -8.38 -7.44 2.43
N LEU A 95 -8.08 -7.20 1.15
CA LEU A 95 -6.78 -6.71 0.68
C LEU A 95 -6.96 -5.28 0.20
N LEU A 96 -6.09 -4.38 0.65
CA LEU A 96 -6.03 -3.00 0.21
C LEU A 96 -4.61 -2.68 -0.22
N PHE A 97 -4.44 -2.07 -1.38
CA PHE A 97 -3.16 -1.52 -1.82
C PHE A 97 -3.39 -0.37 -2.77
N THR A 98 -2.30 0.29 -3.14
CA THR A 98 -2.30 1.40 -4.09
C THR A 98 -1.30 1.16 -5.21
N SER A 99 -1.57 1.77 -6.37
CA SER A 99 -0.63 1.86 -7.49
C SER A 99 -0.81 3.18 -8.23
N ILE A 100 0.10 3.50 -9.14
CA ILE A 100 -0.07 4.63 -10.07
C ILE A 100 -0.47 4.09 -11.44
N VAL A 101 -1.58 4.61 -11.95
CA VAL A 101 -2.06 4.37 -13.32
C VAL A 101 -2.25 5.74 -13.98
N ASN A 102 -1.59 5.98 -15.13
CA ASN A 102 -1.67 7.26 -15.86
C ASN A 102 -1.35 8.47 -14.96
N ASN A 103 -0.31 8.36 -14.15
CA ASN A 103 0.10 9.39 -13.18
C ASN A 103 -0.98 9.74 -12.12
N LYS A 104 -1.92 8.83 -11.86
CA LYS A 104 -2.92 8.95 -10.80
C LYS A 104 -2.78 7.82 -9.80
N LEU A 105 -2.81 8.15 -8.51
CA LEU A 105 -2.90 7.16 -7.44
C LEU A 105 -4.27 6.48 -7.49
N ILE A 106 -4.26 5.15 -7.59
CA ILE A 106 -5.46 4.30 -7.57
C ILE A 106 -5.36 3.37 -6.37
N TYR A 107 -6.46 3.28 -5.63
CA TYR A 107 -6.67 2.32 -4.56
C TYR A 107 -7.36 1.10 -5.14
N PHE A 108 -6.83 -0.07 -4.79
CA PHE A 108 -7.40 -1.37 -5.10
C PHE A 108 -7.85 -2.01 -3.79
N LEU A 109 -9.13 -2.30 -3.70
CA LEU A 109 -9.74 -2.98 -2.57
C LEU A 109 -10.33 -4.30 -3.08
N TYR A 110 -9.85 -5.41 -2.54
CA TYR A 110 -10.43 -6.72 -2.77
C TYR A 110 -11.10 -7.21 -1.49
N ASN A 111 -12.39 -7.51 -1.58
CA ASN A 111 -13.17 -8.11 -0.51
C ASN A 111 -13.10 -9.64 -0.64
N LYS A 112 -12.53 -10.28 0.38
CA LYS A 112 -12.29 -11.73 0.43
C LYS A 112 -13.57 -12.53 0.62
N HIS A 113 -14.62 -11.92 1.16
CA HIS A 113 -15.87 -12.60 1.47
C HIS A 113 -16.76 -12.79 0.23
N ASP A 114 -16.90 -11.75 -0.59
CA ASP A 114 -17.74 -11.75 -1.80
C ASP A 114 -16.94 -11.97 -3.09
N ASN A 115 -15.61 -12.05 -3.00
CA ASN A 115 -14.69 -12.16 -4.13
C ASN A 115 -14.85 -10.99 -5.12
N ALA A 116 -15.07 -9.77 -4.60
CA ALA A 116 -15.24 -8.57 -5.40
C ALA A 116 -14.03 -7.63 -5.30
N THR A 117 -13.69 -6.99 -6.43
CA THR A 117 -12.63 -5.98 -6.52
C THR A 117 -13.23 -4.62 -6.84
N PHE A 118 -12.81 -3.62 -6.08
CA PHE A 118 -13.19 -2.22 -6.23
C PHE A 118 -11.93 -1.38 -6.48
N CYS A 119 -12.00 -0.50 -7.47
CA CYS A 119 -10.90 0.41 -7.80
C CYS A 119 -11.40 1.85 -7.71
N THR A 120 -10.69 2.71 -6.98
CA THR A 120 -11.06 4.13 -6.84
C THR A 120 -9.82 5.01 -6.82
N SER A 121 -9.92 6.26 -7.28
CA SER A 121 -8.85 7.24 -7.12
C SER A 121 -8.79 7.86 -5.71
N ARG A 122 -9.79 7.58 -4.87
CA ARG A 122 -9.87 8.14 -3.52
C ARG A 122 -10.72 7.27 -2.61
N ILE A 123 -10.19 6.97 -1.42
CA ILE A 123 -10.95 6.50 -0.26
C ILE A 123 -11.10 7.69 0.68
N VAL A 124 -12.33 8.04 1.06
CA VAL A 124 -12.60 9.10 2.03
C VAL A 124 -12.95 8.45 3.35
N ASP A 125 -12.20 8.76 4.40
CA ASP A 125 -12.53 8.28 5.75
C ASP A 125 -13.53 9.23 6.44
N ASP A 126 -14.39 8.68 7.29
CA ASP A 126 -15.45 9.41 7.97
C ASP A 126 -14.95 10.22 9.19
N ILE A 127 -13.68 10.08 9.59
CA ILE A 127 -13.08 10.76 10.73
C ILE A 127 -12.51 12.11 10.30
N LEU A 128 -11.65 12.12 9.29
CA LEU A 128 -10.94 13.27 8.75
C LEU A 128 -11.70 13.92 7.60
N ASN A 129 -12.57 13.17 6.90
CA ASN A 129 -13.20 13.60 5.66
C ASN A 129 -12.15 14.01 4.59
N ILE A 130 -10.95 13.44 4.67
CA ILE A 130 -9.87 13.57 3.68
C ILE A 130 -9.54 12.20 3.09
N GLY A 131 -8.61 12.16 2.13
CA GLY A 131 -8.17 10.90 1.55
C GLY A 131 -7.46 10.02 2.59
N PHE A 132 -7.75 8.72 2.61
CA PHE A 132 -6.99 7.72 3.38
C PHE A 132 -5.52 7.79 2.97
N THR A 133 -4.63 8.16 3.90
CA THR A 133 -3.27 8.56 3.52
C THR A 133 -2.29 7.40 3.41
N ASN A 134 -2.24 6.45 4.37
CA ASN A 134 -1.39 5.25 4.31
C ASN A 134 -1.86 4.18 5.32
N CYS A 135 -1.80 2.89 4.97
CA CYS A 135 -1.89 1.78 5.93
C CYS A 135 -0.47 1.44 6.41
N PHE A 136 -0.24 1.39 7.72
CA PHE A 136 1.05 0.94 8.26
C PHE A 136 0.98 -0.43 8.95
N THR A 137 -0.20 -0.85 9.41
CA THR A 137 -0.47 -2.20 9.90
C THR A 137 -1.97 -2.48 9.90
N THR A 138 -2.34 -3.74 10.13
CA THR A 138 -3.71 -4.17 10.40
C THR A 138 -3.79 -4.85 11.76
N ASP A 139 -5.00 -5.25 12.17
CA ASP A 139 -5.30 -6.15 13.30
C ASP A 139 -6.70 -6.72 13.08
N ASN A 140 -6.82 -8.02 12.82
CA ASN A 140 -8.07 -8.67 12.43
C ASN A 140 -8.75 -7.93 11.26
N ASN A 141 -9.86 -7.25 11.53
CA ASN A 141 -10.66 -6.47 10.57
C ASN A 141 -10.40 -4.96 10.61
N TYR A 142 -9.33 -4.53 11.27
CA TYR A 142 -8.96 -3.13 11.39
C TYR A 142 -7.72 -2.80 10.57
N ILE A 143 -7.74 -1.60 10.00
CA ILE A 143 -6.61 -0.97 9.30
C ILE A 143 -6.14 0.19 10.17
N TYR A 144 -4.84 0.33 10.37
CA TYR A 144 -4.28 1.46 11.09
C TYR A 144 -3.55 2.37 10.10
N GLY A 145 -3.93 3.64 10.13
CA GLY A 145 -3.25 4.70 9.38
C GLY A 145 -2.59 5.70 10.30
N ILE A 146 -1.68 6.47 9.71
CA ILE A 146 -0.97 7.56 10.38
C ILE A 146 -1.44 8.88 9.77
N PHE A 147 -1.77 9.82 10.65
CA PHE A 147 -2.08 11.19 10.30
C PHE A 147 -1.04 12.11 10.93
N ASP A 148 -0.10 12.60 10.11
CA ASP A 148 1.01 13.40 10.58
C ASP A 148 0.58 14.81 11.01
N SER A 149 1.19 15.30 12.08
CA SER A 149 0.83 16.58 12.70
C SER A 149 1.07 17.78 11.78
N TYR A 150 2.01 17.71 10.85
CA TYR A 150 2.28 18.80 9.91
C TYR A 150 1.12 19.05 8.91
N HIS A 151 0.22 18.06 8.71
CA HIS A 151 -0.98 18.23 7.88
C HIS A 151 -2.16 18.88 8.61
N ILE A 152 -2.09 19.03 9.94
CA ILE A 152 -3.20 19.51 10.76
C ILE A 152 -3.76 20.83 10.25
N GLU A 153 -2.89 21.80 9.96
CA GLU A 153 -3.31 23.13 9.53
C GLU A 153 -4.05 23.12 8.19
N LEU A 154 -3.71 22.18 7.31
CA LEU A 154 -4.35 22.01 6.00
C LEU A 154 -5.77 21.44 6.12
N VAL A 155 -6.03 20.64 7.15
CA VAL A 155 -7.27 19.84 7.23
C VAL A 155 -8.18 20.19 8.40
N LYS A 156 -7.73 20.99 9.38
CA LYS A 156 -8.48 21.29 10.61
C LYS A 156 -9.91 21.77 10.38
N GLN A 157 -10.16 22.48 9.28
CA GLN A 157 -11.49 22.98 8.90
C GLN A 157 -12.43 21.90 8.36
N TYR A 158 -11.89 20.81 7.82
CA TYR A 158 -12.67 19.71 7.22
C TYR A 158 -13.00 18.60 8.23
N ILE A 159 -12.26 18.52 9.33
CA ILE A 159 -12.50 17.53 10.37
C ILE A 159 -13.87 17.78 10.97
N LYS A 160 -14.74 16.76 10.94
CA LYS A 160 -16.07 16.81 11.58
C LYS A 160 -16.08 16.13 12.95
N ASN A 161 -15.20 15.15 13.14
CA ASN A 161 -15.12 14.37 14.37
C ASN A 161 -14.69 15.22 15.59
N THR A 162 -15.57 15.33 16.59
CA THR A 162 -15.37 16.19 17.78
C THR A 162 -14.25 15.68 18.69
N LYS A 163 -14.08 14.35 18.82
CA LYS A 163 -12.98 13.76 19.58
C LYS A 163 -11.63 14.09 18.96
N LEU A 164 -11.53 13.95 17.63
CA LEU A 164 -10.32 14.30 16.91
C LEU A 164 -10.02 15.80 16.98
N LYS A 165 -11.04 16.66 16.85
CA LYS A 165 -10.87 18.12 17.07
C LYS A 165 -10.27 18.43 18.44
N ALA A 166 -10.71 17.73 19.49
CA ALA A 166 -10.21 17.95 20.84
C ALA A 166 -8.73 17.53 21.00
N ILE A 167 -8.31 16.47 20.31
CA ILE A 167 -6.90 16.05 20.24
C ILE A 167 -6.08 17.09 19.49
N ILE A 168 -6.50 17.46 18.28
CA ILE A 168 -5.79 18.39 17.41
C ILE A 168 -5.62 19.78 18.02
N LYS A 169 -6.59 20.28 18.80
CA LYS A 169 -6.46 21.55 19.53
C LYS A 169 -5.27 21.59 20.50
N LYS A 170 -4.75 20.43 20.91
CA LYS A 170 -3.59 20.31 21.81
C LYS A 170 -2.28 20.04 21.05
N MET A 171 -2.34 19.92 19.73
CA MET A 171 -1.20 19.59 18.89
C MET A 171 -0.59 20.84 18.25
N ASN A 172 0.68 20.71 17.85
CA ASN A 172 1.42 21.64 17.01
C ASN A 172 2.13 20.86 15.89
N SER A 173 2.83 21.55 15.00
CA SER A 173 3.55 20.95 13.85
C SER A 173 4.70 20.00 14.22
N PHE A 174 5.09 19.95 15.50
CA PHE A 174 6.13 19.06 16.04
C PHE A 174 5.56 17.93 16.90
N SER A 175 4.24 17.86 17.03
CA SER A 175 3.59 16.78 17.78
C SER A 175 3.76 15.45 17.05
N ASN A 176 3.73 14.35 17.80
CA ASN A 176 3.71 13.02 17.19
C ASN A 176 2.47 12.85 16.29
N SER A 177 2.58 11.98 15.29
CA SER A 177 1.47 11.63 14.42
C SER A 177 0.33 10.95 15.19
N ILE A 178 -0.88 11.14 14.72
CA ILE A 178 -2.07 10.48 15.26
C ILE A 178 -2.22 9.12 14.58
N VAL A 179 -2.34 8.07 15.37
CA VAL A 179 -2.74 6.74 14.86
C VAL A 179 -4.26 6.70 14.78
N ILE A 180 -4.78 6.35 13.60
CA ILE A 180 -6.21 6.21 13.37
C ILE A 180 -6.51 4.75 13.08
N LYS A 181 -7.47 4.20 13.83
CA LYS A 181 -7.97 2.84 13.67
C LYS A 181 -9.25 2.86 12.82
N TYR A 182 -9.17 2.32 11.63
CA TYR A 182 -10.27 2.23 10.66
C TYR A 182 -10.86 0.82 10.62
N LYS A 183 -12.14 0.74 10.32
CA LYS A 183 -12.82 -0.50 9.91
C LYS A 183 -13.55 -0.19 8.60
N LEU A 184 -13.28 -0.97 7.56
CA LEU A 184 -14.01 -0.83 6.30
C LEU A 184 -15.47 -1.23 6.52
N LYS A 185 -16.39 -0.47 5.93
CA LYS A 185 -17.82 -0.79 5.96
C LYS A 185 -18.08 -1.79 4.84
N ASN A 186 -18.81 -2.86 5.15
CA ASN A 186 -19.44 -3.67 4.11
C ASN A 186 -20.51 -2.79 3.46
N GLU A 187 -20.37 -2.53 2.15
CA GLU A 187 -21.51 -2.03 1.36
C GLU A 187 -22.44 -3.19 0.99
#